data_AF-A0A2S7NM29-F1
#
_entry.id   AF-A0A2S7NM29-F1
#
_cell.length_a   1.000
_cell.length_b   1.000
_cell.length_c   1.000
_cell.angle_alpha   90.00
_cell.angle_beta   90.00
_cell.angle_gamma   90.00
#
_symmetry.space_group_name_H-M   'P 1'
#
loop_
_entity.id
_entity.type
_entity.pdbx_description
1 polymer ?
#
loop_
_entity_poly.entity_id
_entity_poly.type
_entity_poly.pdbx_seq_one_letter_code
_entity_poly.pdbx_strand_id
1 'polypeptide(L)'
;MYLALATPVRQCAVNYTSLPSFFLQDFELISHPTTGEPYHMPRSLAPKHKSPSSQSSKNKNQSSERSLPWRTPTLGSRHFVALRQALFQSFHSKKSGHHRAYERFGRGGQTTKERVAILNNAIWRADMDTFILSRMRDNIGSALLYVARLNKGYIVPCTDWQDAASKEQSGAVLWLGKNLQTEEGKATAEVEEEQEVPPGEFDILHVKGKVMDGKKIVPVYNLRGMLDKEWVERLRDRNLPFDAFGAKIVVIKKKNVTKDILMDLWRLQGYVATYGEEVIQDRKRDKFVMPIITADTKFRSILEERNE
;
A
#
# COMPACT_ATOMS: atom_id res chain seq x y z
N MET A 1 5.11 2.11 11.61
CA MET A 1 5.69 0.78 11.40
C MET A 1 5.20 -0.28 12.40
N TYR A 2 5.44 -0.16 13.71
CA TYR A 2 4.99 -1.18 14.70
C TYR A 2 3.49 -1.58 14.62
N LEU A 3 2.62 -0.62 14.28
CA LEU A 3 1.19 -0.90 14.12
C LEU A 3 0.87 -1.91 13.01
N ALA A 4 1.67 -1.96 11.94
CA ALA A 4 1.47 -2.89 10.83
C ALA A 4 1.67 -4.34 11.28
N LEU A 5 2.77 -4.57 12.01
CA LEU A 5 3.17 -5.87 12.51
C LEU A 5 2.25 -6.36 13.62
N ALA A 6 1.64 -5.45 14.38
CA ALA A 6 0.68 -5.78 15.43
C ALA A 6 -0.72 -6.15 14.90
N THR A 7 -0.97 -6.07 13.59
CA THR A 7 -2.26 -6.50 13.04
C THR A 7 -2.43 -8.01 13.11
N PRO A 8 -3.66 -8.53 13.24
CA PRO A 8 -3.88 -9.98 13.33
C PRO A 8 -3.27 -10.72 12.15
N VAL A 9 -2.62 -11.85 12.42
CA VAL A 9 -2.08 -12.74 11.39
C VAL A 9 -3.25 -13.41 10.66
N ARG A 10 -3.16 -13.44 9.33
CA ARG A 10 -4.12 -14.06 8.43
C ARG A 10 -3.37 -14.82 7.35
N GLN A 11 -4.02 -15.84 6.82
CA GLN A 11 -3.46 -16.64 5.73
C GLN A 11 -3.93 -16.08 4.39
N CYS A 12 -2.99 -15.96 3.45
CA CYS A 12 -3.32 -15.61 2.07
C CYS A 12 -4.02 -16.80 1.38
N ALA A 13 -5.15 -16.53 0.71
CA ALA A 13 -5.97 -17.54 0.06
C ALA A 13 -5.34 -18.13 -1.22
N VAL A 14 -4.24 -17.55 -1.71
CA VAL A 14 -3.59 -17.95 -2.98
C VAL A 14 -2.35 -18.80 -2.73
N ASN A 15 -1.40 -18.27 -1.95
CA ASN A 15 -0.10 -18.88 -1.70
C ASN A 15 0.04 -19.43 -0.27
N TYR A 16 -1.02 -19.37 0.54
CA TYR A 16 -1.09 -19.91 1.90
C TYR A 16 -0.08 -19.31 2.89
N THR A 17 0.57 -18.20 2.55
CA THR A 17 1.50 -17.52 3.46
C THR A 17 0.74 -16.81 4.57
N SER A 18 1.16 -17.01 5.81
CA SER A 18 0.61 -16.33 6.99
C SER A 18 1.35 -15.02 7.24
N LEU A 19 0.63 -13.91 7.14
CA LEU A 19 1.18 -12.57 7.31
C LEU A 19 0.22 -11.71 8.16
N PRO A 20 0.71 -10.67 8.85
CA PRO A 20 -0.16 -9.65 9.42
C PRO A 20 -1.11 -9.10 8.35
N SER A 21 -2.39 -8.97 8.68
CA SER A 21 -3.45 -8.54 7.75
C SER A 21 -3.17 -7.18 7.08
N PHE A 22 -2.30 -6.35 7.65
CA PHE A 22 -1.80 -5.15 7.01
C PHE A 22 -1.16 -5.39 5.63
N PHE A 23 -0.44 -6.50 5.46
CA PHE A 23 0.22 -6.88 4.20
C PHE A 23 -0.68 -7.65 3.24
N LEU A 24 -1.96 -7.78 3.58
CA LEU A 24 -2.95 -8.47 2.79
C LEU A 24 -4.04 -7.48 2.33
N GLN A 25 -4.50 -7.67 1.11
CA GLN A 25 -5.74 -7.10 0.64
C GLN A 25 -6.88 -8.03 1.02
N ASP A 26 -7.87 -7.50 1.72
CA ASP A 26 -9.11 -8.21 1.98
C ASP A 26 -10.05 -8.09 0.79
N PHE A 27 -10.82 -9.15 0.55
CA PHE A 27 -11.90 -9.20 -0.41
C PHE A 27 -13.14 -9.77 0.28
N GLU A 28 -14.24 -9.07 0.13
CA GLU A 28 -15.54 -9.52 0.60
C GLU A 28 -16.45 -9.80 -0.58
N LEU A 29 -17.27 -10.84 -0.45
CA LEU A 29 -18.32 -11.12 -1.41
C LEU A 29 -19.54 -10.25 -1.09
N ILE A 30 -19.95 -9.43 -2.05
CA ILE A 30 -21.10 -8.54 -1.94
C ILE A 30 -21.98 -8.67 -3.18
N SER A 31 -23.24 -8.27 -3.08
CA SER A 31 -24.14 -8.18 -4.24
C SER A 31 -23.91 -6.88 -5.00
N HIS A 32 -23.79 -6.98 -6.32
CA HIS A 32 -23.60 -5.83 -7.19
C HIS A 32 -24.82 -4.91 -7.09
N PRO A 33 -24.62 -3.59 -6.87
CA PRO A 33 -25.73 -2.68 -6.54
C PRO A 33 -26.78 -2.57 -7.65
N THR A 34 -26.39 -2.79 -8.91
CA THR A 34 -27.29 -2.68 -10.06
C THR A 34 -27.79 -4.03 -10.56
N THR A 35 -26.95 -5.07 -10.53
CA THR A 35 -27.27 -6.38 -11.13
C THR A 35 -27.66 -7.43 -10.10
N GLY A 36 -27.39 -7.21 -8.81
CA GLY A 36 -27.61 -8.18 -7.74
C GLY A 36 -26.63 -9.36 -7.73
N GLU A 37 -25.79 -9.50 -8.76
CA GLU A 37 -24.85 -10.62 -8.89
C GLU A 37 -23.77 -10.57 -7.82
N PRO A 38 -23.32 -11.73 -7.29
CA PRO A 38 -22.25 -11.77 -6.32
C PRO A 38 -20.93 -11.34 -6.97
N TYR A 39 -20.17 -10.46 -6.33
CA TYR A 39 -18.85 -10.04 -6.82
C TYR A 39 -17.86 -9.83 -5.68
N HIS A 40 -16.59 -10.08 -5.96
CA HIS A 40 -15.50 -9.86 -5.01
C HIS A 40 -15.08 -8.39 -5.00
N MET A 41 -15.11 -7.75 -3.83
CA MET A 41 -14.75 -6.34 -3.68
C MET A 41 -13.72 -6.10 -2.57
N PRO A 42 -12.67 -5.30 -2.81
CA PRO A 42 -11.70 -4.91 -1.79
C PRO A 42 -12.27 -3.83 -0.85
N ARG A 43 -13.00 -4.27 0.19
CA ARG A 43 -13.79 -3.37 1.04
C ARG A 43 -12.96 -2.37 1.83
N SER A 44 -11.73 -2.72 2.25
CA SER A 44 -10.85 -1.77 2.95
C SER A 44 -10.44 -0.55 2.12
N LEU A 45 -10.56 -0.62 0.80
CA LEU A 45 -10.24 0.47 -0.13
C LEU A 45 -11.43 1.36 -0.47
N ALA A 46 -12.62 1.05 0.06
CA ALA A 46 -13.78 1.87 -0.16
C ALA A 46 -13.57 3.28 0.43
N PRO A 47 -14.12 4.34 -0.19
CA PRO A 47 -13.77 5.72 0.14
C PRO A 47 -13.98 6.04 1.63
N LYS A 48 -12.91 6.39 2.33
CA LYS A 48 -12.96 6.74 3.77
C LYS A 48 -13.39 8.20 3.99
N HIS A 49 -13.13 9.06 3.02
CA HIS A 49 -13.44 10.49 3.08
C HIS A 49 -14.61 10.81 2.13
N LYS A 50 -15.69 11.37 2.66
CA LYS A 50 -16.76 11.94 1.84
C LYS A 50 -16.22 13.17 1.12
N SER A 51 -16.43 13.25 -0.20
CA SER A 51 -16.28 14.51 -0.91
C SER A 51 -17.18 15.58 -0.24
N PRO A 52 -16.74 16.84 -0.15
CA PRO A 52 -17.51 17.91 0.50
C PRO A 52 -18.85 18.23 -0.18
N SER A 53 -19.18 17.63 -1.33
CA SER A 53 -20.41 17.88 -2.08
C SER A 53 -21.68 17.18 -1.54
N SER A 54 -21.62 16.50 -0.39
CA SER A 54 -22.78 15.74 0.14
C SER A 54 -23.22 16.13 1.56
N GLN A 55 -22.86 17.34 2.03
CA GLN A 55 -23.30 17.84 3.33
C GLN A 55 -24.63 18.62 3.23
N SER A 56 -25.73 17.90 3.07
CA SER A 56 -27.02 18.32 3.62
C SER A 56 -27.58 17.16 4.45
N SER A 57 -28.23 17.49 5.57
CA SER A 57 -28.85 16.58 6.55
C SER A 57 -27.93 16.10 7.69
N LYS A 58 -27.74 16.99 8.68
CA LYS A 58 -27.38 16.62 10.05
C LYS A 58 -28.59 15.93 10.70
N ASN A 59 -28.39 14.74 11.26
CA ASN A 59 -29.06 14.37 12.51
C ASN A 59 -28.12 13.53 13.38
N LYS A 60 -27.78 14.12 14.53
CA LYS A 60 -27.00 13.51 15.61
C LYS A 60 -27.91 12.53 16.34
N ASN A 61 -27.52 11.26 16.36
CA ASN A 61 -27.54 10.39 17.53
C ASN A 61 -27.03 8.98 17.18
N GLN A 62 -26.23 8.46 18.12
CA GLN A 62 -25.82 7.07 18.34
C GLN A 62 -24.76 6.42 17.43
N SER A 63 -23.80 5.84 18.17
CA SER A 63 -22.87 4.73 17.90
C SER A 63 -21.96 4.77 16.66
N SER A 64 -20.70 4.52 16.95
CA SER A 64 -19.55 4.35 16.06
C SER A 64 -19.74 3.19 15.08
N GLU A 65 -20.40 3.43 13.96
CA GLU A 65 -20.30 2.72 12.67
C GLU A 65 -21.26 3.38 11.66
N ARG A 66 -20.82 4.41 10.92
CA ARG A 66 -21.60 5.03 9.82
C ARG A 66 -20.68 5.25 8.61
N SER A 67 -20.47 4.24 7.76
CA SER A 67 -21.31 3.80 6.63
C SER A 67 -21.19 4.69 5.39
N LEU A 68 -20.58 4.12 4.36
CA LEU A 68 -20.73 4.52 2.96
C LEU A 68 -22.21 4.47 2.55
N PRO A 69 -22.62 5.25 1.53
CA PRO A 69 -23.90 5.02 0.86
C PRO A 69 -23.82 3.65 0.17
N TRP A 70 -24.96 2.95 0.08
CA TRP A 70 -25.12 1.57 -0.41
C TRP A 70 -24.76 0.50 0.64
N ARG A 71 -25.78 0.10 1.42
CA ARG A 71 -25.79 -1.15 2.19
C ARG A 71 -25.91 -2.33 1.20
N THR A 72 -24.88 -2.64 0.43
CA THR A 72 -24.83 -3.93 -0.27
C THR A 72 -24.65 -5.01 0.81
N PRO A 73 -25.59 -5.96 0.97
CA PRO A 73 -25.46 -7.00 1.97
C PRO A 73 -24.22 -7.84 1.70
N THR A 74 -23.40 -8.02 2.73
CA THR A 74 -22.22 -8.91 2.68
C THR A 74 -22.72 -10.34 2.57
N LEU A 75 -22.34 -11.04 1.50
CA LEU A 75 -22.72 -12.44 1.24
C LEU A 75 -21.79 -13.45 1.95
N GLY A 76 -20.91 -12.96 2.84
CA GLY A 76 -20.53 -13.74 4.02
C GLY A 76 -19.18 -14.44 4.03
N SER A 77 -18.19 -14.06 3.22
CA SER A 77 -16.79 -14.35 3.60
C SER A 77 -15.80 -13.29 3.15
N ARG A 78 -14.89 -13.01 4.07
CA ARG A 78 -13.73 -12.16 3.86
C ARG A 78 -12.51 -13.05 3.63
N HIS A 79 -11.85 -12.85 2.51
CA HIS A 79 -10.61 -13.54 2.16
C HIS A 79 -9.49 -12.54 2.09
N PHE A 80 -8.28 -13.02 2.31
CA PHE A 80 -7.09 -12.18 2.30
C PHE A 80 -6.18 -12.68 1.19
N VAL A 81 -5.63 -11.75 0.41
CA VAL A 81 -4.66 -12.02 -0.66
C VAL A 81 -3.46 -11.14 -0.40
N ALA A 82 -2.24 -11.64 -0.64
CA ALA A 82 -1.06 -10.80 -0.47
C ALA A 82 -1.16 -9.51 -1.31
N LEU A 83 -0.88 -8.37 -0.69
CA LEU A 83 -1.05 -7.05 -1.31
C LEU A 83 0.11 -6.77 -2.28
N ARG A 84 0.05 -7.34 -3.48
CA ARG A 84 1.04 -7.15 -4.55
C ARG A 84 0.39 -7.10 -5.92
N GLN A 85 0.73 -6.11 -6.74
CA GLN A 85 0.17 -5.96 -8.07
C GLN A 85 0.45 -7.16 -8.98
N ALA A 86 1.72 -7.61 -9.04
CA ALA A 86 2.14 -8.76 -9.84
C ALA A 86 1.36 -10.05 -9.50
N LEU A 87 0.98 -10.24 -8.23
CA LEU A 87 0.18 -11.39 -7.82
C LEU A 87 -1.23 -11.34 -8.42
N PHE A 88 -1.88 -10.16 -8.42
CA PHE A 88 -3.20 -10.01 -9.04
C PHE A 88 -3.15 -10.17 -10.56
N GLN A 89 -2.13 -9.62 -11.22
CA GLN A 89 -1.89 -9.83 -12.65
C GLN A 89 -1.70 -11.31 -12.99
N SER A 90 -1.05 -12.06 -12.10
CA SER A 90 -0.82 -13.49 -12.27
C SER A 90 -2.12 -14.30 -12.38
N PHE A 91 -3.27 -13.80 -11.88
CA PHE A 91 -4.56 -14.50 -12.00
C PHE A 91 -5.04 -14.60 -13.44
N HIS A 92 -4.61 -13.68 -14.30
CA HIS A 92 -4.99 -13.62 -15.70
C HIS A 92 -4.01 -14.39 -16.60
N SER A 93 -2.78 -14.62 -16.14
CA SER A 93 -1.75 -15.38 -16.86
C SER A 93 -1.92 -16.89 -16.68
N LYS A 94 -2.12 -17.64 -17.77
CA LYS A 94 -2.25 -19.11 -17.74
C LYS A 94 -0.99 -19.83 -17.24
N LYS A 95 0.19 -19.21 -17.36
CA LYS A 95 1.49 -19.83 -17.02
C LYS A 95 1.94 -19.58 -15.57
N SER A 96 1.23 -18.75 -14.81
CA SER A 96 1.68 -18.27 -13.49
C SER A 96 1.50 -19.25 -12.33
N GLY A 97 0.77 -20.35 -12.53
CA GLY A 97 0.32 -21.24 -11.45
C GLY A 97 -0.84 -20.69 -10.59
N HIS A 98 -1.19 -19.40 -10.75
CA HIS A 98 -2.27 -18.73 -10.03
C HIS A 98 -3.45 -18.36 -10.93
N HIS A 99 -3.47 -18.87 -12.16
CA HIS A 99 -4.55 -18.60 -13.10
C HIS A 99 -5.92 -18.88 -12.45
N ARG A 100 -6.81 -17.88 -12.47
CA ARG A 100 -8.15 -17.95 -11.86
C ARG A 100 -8.16 -18.35 -10.38
N ALA A 101 -7.11 -18.02 -9.62
CA ALA A 101 -7.03 -18.35 -8.20
C ALA A 101 -8.22 -17.80 -7.38
N TYR A 102 -8.84 -16.71 -7.83
CA TYR A 102 -10.04 -16.12 -7.24
C TYR A 102 -11.25 -17.07 -7.21
N GLU A 103 -11.37 -18.04 -8.13
CA GLU A 103 -12.47 -19.01 -8.15
C GLU A 103 -12.49 -19.90 -6.90
N ARG A 104 -11.35 -20.00 -6.20
CA ARG A 104 -11.20 -20.77 -4.96
C ARG A 104 -11.48 -19.96 -3.70
N PHE A 105 -11.67 -18.65 -3.81
CA PHE A 105 -11.92 -17.79 -2.65
C PHE A 105 -13.21 -18.22 -1.95
N GLY A 106 -13.13 -18.44 -0.64
CA GLY A 106 -14.29 -18.81 0.18
C GLY A 106 -14.73 -20.25 0.13
N ARG A 107 -13.99 -21.11 -0.57
CA ARG A 107 -14.24 -22.57 -0.57
C ARG A 107 -13.63 -23.31 0.63
N GLY A 108 -13.08 -22.61 1.62
CA GLY A 108 -12.51 -23.23 2.82
C GLY A 108 -13.58 -23.64 3.84
N GLY A 109 -13.45 -24.84 4.41
CA GLY A 109 -14.29 -25.34 5.50
C GLY A 109 -15.61 -25.99 5.07
N GLN A 110 -16.53 -26.14 6.02
CA GLN A 110 -17.89 -26.65 5.81
C GLN A 110 -18.73 -25.59 5.07
N THR A 111 -18.89 -25.73 3.75
CA THR A 111 -19.70 -24.83 2.91
C THR A 111 -21.01 -25.50 2.52
N THR A 112 -22.14 -24.79 2.63
CA THR A 112 -23.44 -25.30 2.18
C THR A 112 -23.53 -25.29 0.66
N LYS A 113 -24.44 -26.09 0.08
CA LYS A 113 -24.64 -26.16 -1.38
C LYS A 113 -25.04 -24.80 -1.95
N GLU A 114 -25.89 -24.05 -1.26
CA GLU A 114 -26.31 -22.70 -1.68
C GLU A 114 -25.12 -21.76 -1.73
N ARG A 115 -24.23 -21.83 -0.73
CA ARG A 115 -23.03 -21.00 -0.68
C ARG A 115 -22.06 -21.31 -1.81
N VAL A 116 -21.88 -22.58 -2.13
CA VAL A 116 -21.05 -22.99 -3.28
C VAL A 116 -21.62 -22.45 -4.59
N ALA A 117 -22.95 -22.45 -4.76
CA ALA A 117 -23.59 -21.86 -5.94
C ALA A 117 -23.33 -20.35 -6.04
N ILE A 118 -23.43 -19.61 -4.94
CA ILE A 118 -23.11 -18.17 -4.91
C ILE A 118 -21.64 -17.92 -5.27
N LEU A 119 -20.71 -18.72 -4.73
CA LEU A 119 -19.28 -18.59 -5.03
C LEU A 119 -18.94 -18.95 -6.47
N ASN A 120 -19.63 -19.93 -7.07
CA ASN A 120 -19.44 -20.28 -8.49
C ASN A 120 -19.86 -19.14 -9.41
N ASN A 121 -20.87 -18.36 -9.00
CA ASN A 121 -21.37 -17.21 -9.76
C ASN A 121 -20.64 -15.90 -9.39
N ALA A 122 -19.67 -15.94 -8.48
CA ALA A 122 -18.98 -14.75 -7.99
C ALA A 122 -18.09 -14.15 -9.08
N ILE A 123 -18.37 -12.88 -9.41
CA ILE A 123 -17.65 -12.15 -10.44
C ILE A 123 -16.34 -11.59 -9.87
N TRP A 124 -15.26 -11.85 -10.59
CA TRP A 124 -13.97 -11.21 -10.40
C TRP A 124 -13.71 -10.23 -11.55
N ARG A 125 -13.36 -8.99 -11.21
CA ARG A 125 -13.03 -7.98 -12.22
C ARG A 125 -11.70 -8.31 -12.91
N ALA A 126 -11.68 -8.18 -14.23
CA ALA A 126 -10.47 -8.41 -15.02
C ALA A 126 -9.34 -7.40 -14.72
N ASP A 127 -9.71 -6.19 -14.30
CA ASP A 127 -8.81 -5.07 -14.00
C ASP A 127 -8.59 -4.88 -12.49
N MET A 128 -8.71 -5.95 -11.69
CA MET A 128 -8.67 -5.82 -10.22
C MET A 128 -7.33 -5.26 -9.71
N ASP A 129 -6.23 -5.56 -10.40
CA ASP A 129 -4.90 -5.05 -10.06
C ASP A 129 -4.84 -3.52 -10.20
N THR A 130 -5.18 -3.00 -11.38
CA THR A 130 -5.18 -1.55 -11.64
C THR A 130 -6.29 -0.83 -10.86
N PHE A 131 -7.43 -1.49 -10.61
CA PHE A 131 -8.50 -0.96 -9.77
C PHE A 131 -8.05 -0.74 -8.32
N ILE A 132 -7.36 -1.72 -7.71
CA ILE A 132 -6.80 -1.59 -6.36
C ILE A 132 -5.80 -0.44 -6.32
N LEU A 133 -4.90 -0.39 -7.30
CA LEU A 133 -3.89 0.67 -7.42
C LEU A 133 -4.55 2.05 -7.46
N SER A 134 -5.49 2.25 -8.39
CA SER A 134 -6.25 3.49 -8.53
C SER A 134 -6.94 3.88 -7.22
N ARG A 135 -7.59 2.95 -6.53
CA ARG A 135 -8.25 3.24 -5.24
C ARG A 135 -7.27 3.60 -4.13
N MET A 136 -6.11 2.95 -4.07
CA MET A 136 -5.07 3.30 -3.10
C MET A 136 -4.53 4.71 -3.37
N ARG A 137 -4.24 5.04 -4.64
CA ARG A 137 -3.80 6.37 -5.07
C ARG A 137 -4.83 7.44 -4.73
N ASP A 138 -6.10 7.19 -5.05
CA ASP A 138 -7.20 8.11 -4.76
C ASP A 138 -7.35 8.41 -3.27
N ASN A 139 -7.31 7.36 -2.43
CA ASN A 139 -7.45 7.49 -0.99
C ASN A 139 -6.27 8.28 -0.39
N ILE A 140 -5.04 7.99 -0.81
CA ILE A 140 -3.84 8.68 -0.33
C ILE A 140 -3.81 10.12 -0.82
N GLY A 141 -4.03 10.37 -2.11
CA GLY A 141 -4.06 11.71 -2.69
C GLY A 141 -5.12 12.59 -2.04
N SER A 142 -6.33 12.08 -1.86
CA SER A 142 -7.41 12.78 -1.17
C SER A 142 -7.08 13.09 0.30
N ALA A 143 -6.44 12.15 1.00
CA ALA A 143 -6.04 12.35 2.39
C ALA A 143 -4.91 13.38 2.53
N LEU A 144 -3.94 13.37 1.60
CA LEU A 144 -2.88 14.38 1.53
C LEU A 144 -3.46 15.78 1.28
N LEU A 145 -4.39 15.93 0.33
CA LEU A 145 -5.10 17.19 0.08
C LEU A 145 -5.88 17.65 1.32
N TYR A 146 -6.58 16.74 1.98
CA TYR A 146 -7.32 17.05 3.21
C TYR A 146 -6.38 17.58 4.29
N VAL A 147 -5.25 16.92 4.53
CA VAL A 147 -4.28 17.34 5.55
C VAL A 147 -3.59 18.65 5.19
N ALA A 148 -3.29 18.89 3.92
CA ALA A 148 -2.75 20.17 3.45
C ALA A 148 -3.71 21.33 3.73
N ARG A 149 -5.02 21.14 3.47
CA ARG A 149 -6.06 22.15 3.74
C ARG A 149 -6.24 22.48 5.21
N LEU A 150 -5.90 21.58 6.13
CA LEU A 150 -5.99 21.86 7.57
C LEU A 150 -4.98 22.93 8.05
N ASN A 151 -3.90 23.17 7.30
CA ASN A 151 -2.86 24.17 7.57
C ASN A 151 -2.34 24.19 9.03
N LYS A 152 -2.01 23.02 9.60
CA LYS A 152 -1.44 22.88 10.97
C LYS A 152 0.03 22.44 10.98
N GLY A 153 0.75 22.69 9.89
CA GLY A 153 2.15 22.26 9.71
C GLY A 153 2.33 20.74 9.77
N TYR A 154 1.35 19.96 9.30
CA TYR A 154 1.45 18.51 9.15
C TYR A 154 2.37 18.12 7.99
N ILE A 155 2.34 18.93 6.94
CA ILE A 155 3.11 18.80 5.72
C ILE A 155 3.96 20.06 5.63
N VAL A 156 5.27 19.90 5.45
CA VAL A 156 6.24 21.00 5.45
C VAL A 156 7.09 20.91 4.19
N PRO A 157 7.11 21.94 3.33
CA PRO A 157 8.00 21.98 2.18
C PRO A 157 9.46 22.14 2.65
N CYS A 158 10.38 21.54 1.90
CA CYS A 158 11.82 21.61 2.13
C CYS A 158 12.54 22.05 0.86
N THR A 159 13.60 22.84 1.02
CA THR A 159 14.46 23.24 -0.11
C THR A 159 15.28 22.05 -0.57
N ASP A 160 15.94 21.37 0.37
CA ASP A 160 16.94 20.34 0.11
C ASP A 160 16.82 19.15 1.07
N TRP A 161 17.58 18.09 0.76
CA TRP A 161 17.66 16.90 1.60
C TRP A 161 18.21 17.18 3.00
N GLN A 162 19.14 18.15 3.14
CA GLN A 162 19.66 18.58 4.43
C GLN A 162 18.58 19.26 5.28
N ASP A 163 17.74 20.10 4.66
CA ASP A 163 16.62 20.73 5.36
C ASP A 163 15.61 19.67 5.82
N ALA A 164 15.28 18.70 4.95
CA ALA A 164 14.41 17.58 5.30
C ALA A 164 14.99 16.73 6.47
N ALA A 165 16.30 16.52 6.49
CA ALA A 165 17.00 15.81 7.57
C ALA A 165 16.97 16.56 8.91
N SER A 166 16.94 17.90 8.86
CA SER A 166 16.94 18.74 10.06
C SER A 166 15.58 18.80 10.76
N LYS A 167 14.48 18.53 10.06
CA LYS A 167 13.12 18.68 10.61
C LYS A 167 12.85 17.67 11.73
N GLU A 168 12.32 18.20 12.83
CA GLU A 168 11.86 17.37 13.93
C GLU A 168 10.53 16.69 13.64
N GLN A 169 10.30 15.56 14.32
CA GLN A 169 9.09 14.77 14.21
C GLN A 169 8.78 14.26 12.80
N SER A 170 9.75 14.21 11.90
CA SER A 170 9.59 13.65 10.55
C SER A 170 9.07 12.21 10.62
N GLY A 171 7.96 11.95 9.92
CA GLY A 171 7.33 10.64 9.80
C GLY A 171 7.73 9.95 8.51
N ALA A 172 7.77 10.71 7.41
CA ALA A 172 8.27 10.31 6.10
C ALA A 172 8.66 11.54 5.29
N VAL A 173 9.50 11.33 4.27
CA VAL A 173 9.85 12.32 3.26
C VAL A 173 9.16 11.94 1.96
N LEU A 174 8.58 12.92 1.28
CA LEU A 174 7.93 12.78 0.00
C LEU A 174 8.76 13.52 -1.05
N TRP A 175 9.05 12.83 -2.14
CA TRP A 175 9.69 13.41 -3.31
C TRP A 175 8.66 13.56 -4.43
N LEU A 176 8.51 14.78 -4.94
CA LEU A 176 7.58 15.13 -6.01
C LEU A 176 8.30 15.47 -7.34
N GLY A 177 9.63 15.63 -7.31
CA GLY A 177 10.45 16.04 -8.46
C GLY A 177 10.29 17.51 -8.85
N LYS A 178 10.91 17.97 -9.95
CA LYS A 178 10.70 19.33 -10.49
C LYS A 178 9.24 19.66 -10.76
N ASN A 179 8.89 20.94 -10.59
CA ASN A 179 7.59 21.49 -10.98
C ASN A 179 7.67 22.00 -12.43
N LEU A 180 7.18 21.18 -13.38
CA LEU A 180 7.25 21.48 -14.81
C LEU A 180 6.45 22.74 -15.20
N GLN A 181 5.43 23.13 -14.44
CA GLN A 181 4.62 24.31 -14.76
C GLN A 181 5.30 25.65 -14.45
N THR A 182 6.42 25.66 -13.73
CA THR A 182 7.16 26.90 -13.43
C THR A 182 8.11 27.30 -14.58
N GLU A 183 8.43 26.39 -15.50
CA GLU A 183 9.46 26.59 -16.53
C GLU A 183 8.91 26.96 -17.93
N GLU A 184 7.60 26.84 -18.19
CA GLU A 184 7.00 27.23 -19.48
C GLU A 184 7.06 28.76 -19.76
N GLY A 185 7.53 29.57 -18.82
CA GLY A 185 7.67 31.04 -18.95
C GLY A 185 9.11 31.57 -19.03
N LYS A 186 10.14 30.71 -19.00
CA LYS A 186 11.54 31.14 -19.15
C LYS A 186 12.29 30.23 -20.13
N ALA A 187 12.12 30.53 -21.41
CA ALA A 187 13.13 30.17 -22.40
C ALA A 187 14.36 31.04 -22.13
N THR A 188 15.39 30.50 -21.46
CA THR A 188 16.80 30.82 -21.70
C THR A 188 17.71 29.95 -20.85
N ALA A 189 18.79 29.53 -21.50
CA ALA A 189 20.03 28.95 -20.99
C ALA A 189 19.99 27.46 -20.68
N GLU A 190 20.65 26.72 -21.57
CA GLU A 190 21.36 25.48 -21.36
C GLU A 190 22.10 25.51 -20.01
N VAL A 191 21.41 25.17 -18.94
CA VAL A 191 22.02 24.72 -17.69
C VAL A 191 21.96 23.22 -17.80
N GLU A 192 23.14 22.59 -17.78
CA GLU A 192 23.33 21.15 -17.68
C GLU A 192 22.22 20.56 -16.81
N GLU A 193 21.29 19.83 -17.43
CA GLU A 193 20.22 19.17 -16.69
C GLU A 193 20.90 18.19 -15.74
N GLU A 194 21.12 18.60 -14.49
CA GLU A 194 21.41 17.68 -13.40
C GLU A 194 20.29 16.64 -13.47
N GLN A 195 20.62 15.45 -13.97
CA GLN A 195 19.71 14.32 -14.05
C GLN A 195 19.15 14.13 -12.65
N GLU A 196 17.91 14.53 -12.42
CA GLU A 196 17.28 14.36 -11.13
C GLU A 196 17.07 12.87 -10.91
N VAL A 197 18.01 12.24 -10.21
CA VAL A 197 17.90 10.83 -9.86
C VAL A 197 16.72 10.70 -8.88
N PRO A 198 15.63 10.01 -9.27
CA PRO A 198 14.53 9.77 -8.35
C PRO A 198 15.01 8.86 -7.21
N PRO A 199 14.46 9.01 -5.99
CA PRO A 199 14.79 8.09 -4.92
C PRO A 199 14.35 6.67 -5.27
N GLY A 200 15.15 5.70 -4.83
CA GLY A 200 14.93 4.28 -5.00
C GLY A 200 13.66 3.79 -4.29
N GLU A 201 13.25 2.57 -4.61
CA GLU A 201 11.96 2.00 -4.20
C GLU A 201 11.76 1.93 -2.68
N PHE A 202 12.84 1.83 -1.89
CA PHE A 202 12.81 1.75 -0.42
C PHE A 202 13.83 2.68 0.25
N ASP A 203 14.11 3.83 -0.37
CA ASP A 203 15.08 4.78 0.17
C ASP A 203 14.69 5.29 1.56
N ILE A 204 15.72 5.64 2.32
CA ILE A 204 15.61 6.11 3.69
C ILE A 204 16.43 7.39 3.89
N LEU A 205 15.97 8.24 4.81
CA LEU A 205 16.70 9.43 5.25
C LEU A 205 16.97 9.35 6.75
N HIS A 206 18.20 9.70 7.13
CA HIS A 206 18.54 9.92 8.53
C HIS A 206 18.15 11.33 8.94
N VAL A 207 17.16 11.44 9.81
CA VAL A 207 16.70 12.72 10.38
C VAL A 207 17.25 12.91 11.79
N LYS A 208 17.38 14.16 12.21
CA LYS A 208 17.75 14.52 13.57
C LYS A 208 16.69 13.99 14.54
N GLY A 209 17.06 13.03 15.37
CA GLY A 209 16.23 12.59 16.49
C GLY A 209 16.34 13.53 17.68
N LYS A 210 15.52 13.28 18.71
CA LYS A 210 15.74 13.94 20.00
C LYS A 210 17.09 13.48 20.58
N VAL A 211 17.67 14.30 21.47
CA VAL A 211 19.00 14.09 22.05
C VAL A 211 19.21 12.68 22.62
N MET A 212 18.16 12.02 23.14
CA MET A 212 18.23 10.63 23.64
C MET A 212 18.00 9.54 22.58
N ASP A 213 17.38 9.83 21.44
CA ASP A 213 16.90 8.82 20.47
C ASP A 213 17.90 8.57 19.32
N GLY A 214 19.03 9.25 19.29
CA GLY A 214 20.03 9.15 18.22
C GLY A 214 19.52 9.63 16.85
N LYS A 215 20.20 9.22 15.76
CA LYS A 215 19.73 9.48 14.39
C LYS A 215 18.51 8.62 14.10
N LYS A 216 17.38 9.25 13.77
CA LYS A 216 16.14 8.53 13.44
C LYS A 216 16.10 8.25 11.94
N ILE A 217 15.64 7.06 11.55
CA ILE A 217 15.46 6.69 10.16
C ILE A 217 14.00 6.93 9.75
N VAL A 218 13.79 7.58 8.61
CA VAL A 218 12.46 7.77 8.01
C VAL A 218 12.45 7.30 6.55
N PRO A 219 11.33 6.73 6.06
CA PRO A 219 11.22 6.34 4.66
C PRO A 219 11.11 7.57 3.75
N VAL A 220 11.65 7.43 2.55
CA VAL A 220 11.53 8.37 1.44
C VAL A 220 10.60 7.75 0.39
N TYR A 221 9.53 8.46 0.02
CA TYR A 221 8.54 7.99 -0.95
C TYR A 221 8.64 8.80 -2.24
N ASN A 222 8.80 8.11 -3.37
CA ASN A 222 8.69 8.69 -4.70
C ASN A 222 7.20 8.83 -5.08
N LEU A 223 6.60 9.99 -4.82
CA LEU A 223 5.18 10.20 -5.12
C LEU A 223 4.89 10.24 -6.62
N ARG A 224 5.86 10.68 -7.44
CA ARG A 224 5.68 10.73 -8.90
C ARG A 224 5.51 9.33 -9.51
N GLY A 225 6.29 8.36 -9.02
CA GLY A 225 6.12 6.96 -9.41
C GLY A 225 4.92 6.28 -8.73
N MET A 226 4.66 6.61 -7.46
CA MET A 226 3.64 5.91 -6.67
C MET A 226 2.20 6.39 -6.93
N LEU A 227 1.95 7.70 -7.04
CA LEU A 227 0.58 8.28 -7.16
C LEU A 227 0.16 8.63 -8.59
N ASP A 228 1.07 8.53 -9.57
CA ASP A 228 0.94 9.08 -10.93
C ASP A 228 1.10 10.60 -11.03
N LYS A 229 1.39 11.05 -12.27
CA LYS A 229 1.60 12.45 -12.63
C LYS A 229 0.38 13.32 -12.32
N GLU A 230 -0.82 12.85 -12.65
CA GLU A 230 -2.07 13.60 -12.44
C GLU A 230 -2.30 13.94 -10.97
N TRP A 231 -2.03 13.01 -10.06
CA TRP A 231 -2.18 13.25 -8.62
C TRP A 231 -1.13 14.24 -8.11
N VAL A 232 0.11 14.17 -8.60
CA VAL A 232 1.15 15.15 -8.25
C VAL A 232 0.78 16.55 -8.72
N GLU A 233 0.23 16.69 -9.93
CA GLU A 233 -0.27 17.96 -10.45
C GLU A 233 -1.45 18.49 -9.61
N ARG A 234 -2.40 17.63 -9.23
CA ARG A 234 -3.49 18.01 -8.33
C ARG A 234 -3.02 18.42 -6.94
N LEU A 235 -1.97 17.78 -6.40
CA LEU A 235 -1.37 18.17 -5.12
C LEU A 235 -0.67 19.53 -5.20
N ARG A 236 -0.19 19.92 -6.38
CA ARG A 236 0.45 21.21 -6.67
C ARG A 236 -0.53 22.30 -7.10
N ASP A 237 -1.82 22.01 -7.14
CA ASP A 237 -2.82 22.98 -7.57
C ASP A 237 -2.74 24.25 -6.70
N ARG A 238 -2.61 25.40 -7.37
CA ARG A 238 -2.51 26.74 -6.76
C ARG A 238 -3.78 27.14 -6.01
N ASN A 239 -4.88 26.40 -6.18
CA ASN A 239 -6.11 26.58 -5.42
C ASN A 239 -6.02 26.08 -3.97
N LEU A 240 -4.90 25.47 -3.57
CA LEU A 240 -4.68 25.11 -2.17
C LEU A 240 -4.33 26.37 -1.35
N PRO A 241 -4.93 26.53 -0.14
CA PRO A 241 -4.73 27.72 0.68
C PRO A 241 -3.29 27.90 1.20
N PHE A 242 -2.45 26.88 1.04
CA PHE A 242 -1.05 26.89 1.40
C PHE A 242 -0.27 26.03 0.39
N ASP A 243 0.85 26.54 -0.10
CA ASP A 243 1.72 25.85 -1.06
C ASP A 243 2.54 24.73 -0.37
N ALA A 244 1.83 23.72 0.13
CA ALA A 244 2.42 22.60 0.86
C ALA A 244 3.29 21.70 -0.03
N PHE A 245 3.02 21.69 -1.34
CA PHE A 245 3.54 20.73 -2.30
C PHE A 245 4.24 21.37 -3.52
N GLY A 246 4.37 22.70 -3.57
CA GLY A 246 5.13 23.38 -4.62
C GLY A 246 6.63 23.08 -4.60
N ALA A 247 7.16 22.67 -3.44
CA ALA A 247 8.54 22.22 -3.31
C ALA A 247 8.78 20.81 -3.90
N LYS A 248 10.03 20.56 -4.30
CA LYS A 248 10.50 19.24 -4.78
C LYS A 248 10.42 18.17 -3.69
N ILE A 249 10.75 18.55 -2.45
CA ILE A 249 10.82 17.67 -1.28
C ILE A 249 9.86 18.21 -0.22
N VAL A 250 9.10 17.30 0.38
CA VAL A 250 8.10 17.64 1.40
C VAL A 250 8.17 16.63 2.53
N VAL A 251 8.15 17.10 3.77
CA VAL A 251 8.15 16.24 4.96
C VAL A 251 6.74 16.12 5.53
N ILE A 252 6.30 14.88 5.78
CA ILE A 252 5.11 14.61 6.58
C ILE A 252 5.54 14.42 8.04
N LYS A 253 5.02 15.25 8.95
CA LYS A 253 5.25 15.09 10.38
C LYS A 253 4.47 13.89 10.93
N LYS A 254 5.07 13.14 11.86
CA LYS A 254 4.44 12.03 12.59
C LYS A 254 3.50 12.58 13.66
N LYS A 255 2.22 12.69 13.33
CA LYS A 255 1.13 13.06 14.26
C LYS A 255 -0.02 12.05 14.10
N ASN A 256 -0.99 12.05 15.03
CA ASN A 256 -2.12 11.11 14.96
C ASN A 256 -2.93 11.26 13.66
N VAL A 257 -3.10 12.49 13.17
CA VAL A 257 -3.83 12.79 11.91
C VAL A 257 -3.14 12.22 10.68
N THR A 258 -1.80 12.18 10.66
CA THR A 258 -1.01 11.70 9.52
C THR A 258 -0.65 10.22 9.61
N LYS A 259 -1.00 9.56 10.73
CA LYS A 259 -0.67 8.16 10.99
C LYS A 259 -1.21 7.24 9.90
N ASP A 260 -2.47 7.41 9.52
CA ASP A 260 -3.11 6.55 8.52
C ASP A 260 -2.53 6.79 7.13
N ILE A 261 -2.21 8.03 6.77
CA ILE A 261 -1.53 8.38 5.52
C ILE A 261 -0.16 7.69 5.43
N LEU A 262 0.63 7.74 6.50
CA LEU A 262 1.94 7.08 6.54
C LEU A 262 1.81 5.56 6.38
N MET A 263 0.76 4.96 6.94
CA MET A 263 0.48 3.53 6.78
C MET A 263 0.01 3.20 5.37
N ASP A 264 -0.86 4.01 4.78
CA ASP A 264 -1.37 3.81 3.42
C ASP A 264 -0.27 4.03 2.37
N LEU A 265 0.63 5.00 2.55
CA LEU A 265 1.83 5.17 1.72
C LEU A 265 2.70 3.92 1.72
N TRP A 266 2.92 3.33 2.90
CA TRP A 266 3.69 2.09 3.00
C TRP A 266 2.98 0.91 2.32
N ARG A 267 1.65 0.81 2.46
CA ARG A 267 0.86 -0.19 1.71
C ARG A 267 1.02 -0.01 0.20
N LEU A 268 0.92 1.22 -0.29
CA LEU A 268 1.03 1.52 -1.73
C LEU A 268 2.43 1.19 -2.26
N GLN A 269 3.48 1.56 -1.51
CA GLN A 269 4.86 1.23 -1.86
C GLN A 269 5.01 -0.29 -2.01
N GLY A 270 4.54 -1.07 -1.02
CA GLY A 270 4.59 -2.53 -1.08
C GLY A 270 3.71 -3.16 -2.17
N TYR A 271 2.68 -2.47 -2.63
CA TYR A 271 1.80 -2.94 -3.70
C TYR A 271 2.43 -2.80 -5.10
N VAL A 272 3.06 -1.64 -5.35
CA VAL A 272 3.75 -1.29 -6.62
C VAL A 272 5.16 -1.90 -6.69
N ALA A 273 5.68 -2.34 -5.55
CA ALA A 273 7.03 -2.84 -5.40
C ALA A 273 7.43 -3.94 -6.39
N THR A 274 8.56 -3.73 -7.08
CA THR A 274 9.16 -4.69 -8.02
C THR A 274 10.17 -5.58 -7.30
N TYR A 275 9.67 -6.44 -6.41
CA TYR A 275 10.54 -7.39 -5.70
C TYR A 275 11.12 -8.44 -6.66
N GLY A 276 12.41 -8.32 -7.00
CA GLY A 276 13.21 -9.44 -7.51
C GLY A 276 12.63 -10.17 -8.72
N GLU A 277 12.05 -9.46 -9.69
CA GLU A 277 11.65 -10.05 -10.97
C GLU A 277 12.84 -10.68 -11.73
N GLU A 278 14.06 -10.25 -11.43
CA GLU A 278 15.29 -10.91 -11.90
C GLU A 278 15.48 -12.34 -11.33
N VAL A 279 14.87 -12.69 -10.19
CA VAL A 279 15.08 -14.00 -9.53
C VAL A 279 14.01 -15.03 -9.91
N ILE A 280 12.86 -14.61 -10.45
CA ILE A 280 11.76 -15.53 -10.76
C ILE A 280 11.89 -16.15 -12.17
N GLN A 281 12.62 -15.51 -13.10
CA GLN A 281 12.87 -16.11 -14.42
C GLN A 281 13.83 -17.31 -14.40
N ASP A 282 14.67 -17.46 -13.36
CA ASP A 282 15.67 -18.53 -13.27
C ASP A 282 15.27 -19.77 -12.48
N ARG A 283 14.06 -19.83 -11.90
CA ARG A 283 13.54 -21.11 -11.40
C ARG A 283 12.94 -21.94 -12.54
N LYS A 284 13.80 -22.34 -13.49
CA LYS A 284 13.59 -23.60 -14.22
C LYS A 284 13.42 -24.72 -13.20
N ARG A 285 12.53 -25.65 -13.52
CA ARG A 285 12.15 -26.79 -12.69
C ARG A 285 13.33 -27.74 -12.50
N ASP A 286 14.22 -27.44 -11.57
CA ASP A 286 15.06 -28.49 -10.99
C ASP A 286 14.23 -29.24 -9.96
N LYS A 287 14.14 -30.54 -10.20
CA LYS A 287 13.40 -31.52 -9.40
C LYS A 287 13.80 -31.38 -7.94
N PHE A 288 12.86 -30.96 -7.10
CA PHE A 288 13.00 -31.08 -5.65
C PHE A 288 12.97 -32.58 -5.30
N VAL A 289 14.15 -33.19 -5.19
CA VAL A 289 14.34 -34.38 -4.35
C VAL A 289 14.51 -33.85 -2.94
N MET A 290 13.52 -34.04 -2.08
CA MET A 290 13.65 -33.72 -0.67
C MET A 290 14.64 -34.72 -0.04
N PRO A 291 15.75 -34.27 0.58
CA PRO A 291 16.56 -35.15 1.38
C PRO A 291 15.78 -35.51 2.65
N ILE A 292 15.61 -36.81 2.86
CA ILE A 292 15.10 -37.37 4.12
C ILE A 292 16.11 -37.01 5.19
N ILE A 293 15.73 -36.12 6.12
CA ILE A 293 16.56 -35.79 7.29
C ILE A 293 16.39 -36.94 8.28
N THR A 294 17.29 -37.91 8.22
CA THR A 294 17.45 -38.90 9.27
C THR A 294 18.21 -38.24 10.41
N ALA A 295 17.58 -38.15 11.58
CA ALA A 295 18.20 -37.64 12.79
C ALA A 295 19.22 -38.65 13.32
N ASP A 296 20.50 -38.47 13.03
CA ASP A 296 21.59 -38.74 13.97
C ASP A 296 22.93 -38.27 13.38
N THR A 297 23.97 -38.18 14.21
CA THR A 297 25.37 -37.85 13.87
C THR A 297 25.76 -36.37 13.70
N LYS A 298 25.38 -35.51 14.65
CA LYS A 298 26.18 -34.29 14.91
C LYS A 298 26.29 -33.83 16.37
N PHE A 299 25.91 -34.69 17.34
CA PHE A 299 26.03 -34.39 18.77
C PHE A 299 27.07 -35.23 19.53
N ARG A 300 27.85 -36.10 18.84
CA ARG A 300 28.92 -36.89 19.48
C ARG A 300 30.33 -36.32 19.32
N SER A 301 30.58 -35.36 18.42
CA SER A 301 31.93 -34.83 18.19
C SER A 301 32.30 -33.60 19.03
N ILE A 302 31.52 -33.25 20.06
CA ILE A 302 31.77 -32.07 20.92
C ILE A 302 32.04 -32.48 22.39
N LEU A 303 32.00 -33.77 22.71
CA LEU A 303 32.25 -34.29 24.07
C LEU A 303 33.53 -35.13 24.22
N GLU A 304 34.31 -35.34 23.16
CA GLU A 304 35.56 -36.12 23.21
C GLU A 304 36.85 -35.26 23.19
N GLU A 305 36.77 -33.94 22.99
CA GLU A 305 37.95 -33.03 23.04
C GLU A 305 38.20 -32.40 24.42
N ARG A 306 37.75 -33.04 25.52
CA ARG A 306 37.95 -32.49 26.87
C ARG A 306 38.52 -33.45 27.91
N ASN A 307 39.05 -34.59 27.48
CA ASN A 307 39.81 -35.50 28.35
C ASN A 307 41.06 -36.02 27.62
N GLU A 308 42.02 -35.14 27.35
CA GLU A 308 43.46 -35.45 27.31
C GLU A 308 44.23 -34.28 27.93
#